data_AF-A0A2M7A0D8-F1
#
_entry.id   AF-A0A2M7A0D8-F1
#
_cell.length_a   1.000
_cell.length_b   1.000
_cell.length_c   1.000
_cell.angle_alpha   90.00
_cell.angle_beta   90.00
_cell.angle_gamma   90.00
#
_symmetry.space_group_name_H-M   'P 1'
#
loop_
_entity.id
_entity.type
_entity.pdbx_description
1 polymer ?
#
loop_
_entity_poly.entity_id
_entity_poly.type
_entity_poly.pdbx_seq_one_letter_code
_entity_poly.pdbx_strand_id
1 'polypeptide(L)'
;MKNFNRNALLIFSLLSIGLMGVFGLSGCSDHGNKSTDLDRDLDVAVCGDGVCQEGETSIVCPGDCQPVCGDGLCNGDETTSICPGDCPVSCGDGLCNEDETAATCAADCVPAIPDARIVSGDGKITLTWNTVPGAASYVVLMNGETETPVTETSFEATGLTNGNDYDFQVKSVNAAGASEYSHALH
;
A
#
# COMPACT_ATOMS: atom_id res chain seq x y z
N MET A 1 -20.75 17.90 30.43
CA MET A 1 -20.24 19.02 31.26
C MET A 1 -18.72 19.01 31.26
N LYS A 2 -18.07 19.85 30.43
CA LYS A 2 -16.70 20.35 30.61
C LYS A 2 -16.66 21.70 29.90
N ASN A 3 -16.66 22.75 30.70
CA ASN A 3 -16.76 24.16 30.31
C ASN A 3 -15.35 24.78 30.25
N PHE A 4 -15.14 25.61 29.22
CA PHE A 4 -14.29 26.82 29.12
C PHE A 4 -12.78 26.72 29.51
N ASN A 5 -11.83 27.36 28.83
CA ASN A 5 -11.85 28.75 28.38
C ASN A 5 -10.79 29.08 27.32
N ARG A 6 -11.06 30.15 26.57
CA ARG A 6 -10.34 30.78 25.44
C ARG A 6 -9.09 31.53 25.93
N ASN A 7 -8.02 31.59 25.13
CA ASN A 7 -7.08 32.71 25.20
C ASN A 7 -6.58 33.10 23.82
N ALA A 8 -6.81 34.38 23.50
CA ALA A 8 -6.45 35.04 22.27
C ALA A 8 -5.25 35.97 22.52
N LEU A 9 -4.49 36.20 21.43
CA LEU A 9 -3.82 37.44 21.07
C LEU A 9 -2.60 37.90 21.91
N LEU A 10 -1.40 37.84 21.32
CA LEU A 10 -0.37 38.87 21.52
C LEU A 10 0.42 39.10 20.22
N ILE A 11 0.42 40.38 19.82
CA ILE A 11 1.08 41.00 18.68
C ILE A 11 2.39 41.60 19.22
N PHE A 12 3.55 41.38 18.57
CA PHE A 12 4.70 42.25 18.74
C PHE A 12 5.41 42.50 17.40
N SER A 13 5.16 43.71 16.91
CA SER A 13 5.92 44.45 15.90
C SER A 13 7.33 44.76 16.43
N LEU A 14 8.36 44.52 15.61
CA LEU A 14 9.64 45.22 15.72
C LEU A 14 10.05 45.77 14.36
N LEU A 15 9.85 47.08 14.26
CA LEU A 15 10.38 48.03 13.30
C LEU A 15 11.87 48.28 13.64
N SER A 16 12.79 48.06 12.69
CA SER A 16 14.16 48.59 12.75
C SER A 16 14.49 49.35 11.46
N ILE A 17 14.44 50.66 11.60
CA ILE A 17 15.09 51.71 10.80
C ILE A 17 16.60 51.37 10.75
N GLY A 18 17.35 51.30 9.65
CA GLY A 18 17.42 52.12 8.44
C GLY A 18 18.71 52.97 8.50
N LEU A 19 19.74 52.71 7.68
CA LEU A 19 20.68 53.75 7.17
C LEU A 19 21.72 53.24 6.14
N MET A 20 21.87 54.05 5.08
CA MET A 20 23.07 54.25 4.22
C MET A 20 23.56 53.06 3.38
N GLY A 21 23.53 53.05 2.05
CA GLY A 21 23.81 54.16 1.12
C GLY A 21 25.29 54.24 0.80
N VAL A 22 25.76 53.44 -0.17
CA VAL A 22 27.02 53.66 -0.90
C VAL A 22 26.84 53.27 -2.36
N PHE A 23 26.96 54.29 -3.22
CA PHE A 23 27.02 54.22 -4.67
C PHE A 23 28.48 54.06 -5.13
N GLY A 24 28.69 53.28 -6.19
CA GLY A 24 29.86 53.35 -7.06
C GLY A 24 31.00 52.40 -6.68
N LEU A 25 31.74 51.79 -7.59
CA LEU A 25 31.87 51.86 -9.05
C LEU A 25 32.60 50.58 -9.49
N SER A 26 32.61 50.38 -10.81
CA SER A 26 33.68 49.73 -11.57
C SER A 26 33.41 48.28 -11.98
N GLY A 27 33.55 48.06 -13.28
CA GLY A 27 33.00 46.93 -14.00
C GLY A 27 33.69 45.60 -13.72
N CYS A 28 32.94 44.53 -13.98
CA CYS A 28 33.53 43.23 -14.21
C CYS A 28 34.19 43.26 -15.60
N SER A 29 35.51 43.28 -15.60
CA SER A 29 36.32 43.09 -16.79
C SER A 29 36.11 41.65 -17.26
N ASP A 30 35.45 41.50 -18.41
CA ASP A 30 35.37 40.24 -19.12
C ASP A 30 36.63 40.10 -19.97
N HIS A 31 37.61 39.32 -19.51
CA HIS A 31 38.67 38.78 -20.38
C HIS A 31 39.24 37.49 -19.80
N GLY A 32 38.62 36.39 -20.23
CA GLY A 32 39.34 35.24 -20.75
C GLY A 32 40.09 34.41 -19.73
N ASN A 33 39.40 33.46 -19.10
CA ASN A 33 40.05 32.17 -18.88
C ASN A 33 39.84 31.34 -20.15
N LYS A 34 40.87 31.24 -20.98
CA LYS A 34 40.95 30.21 -22.00
C LYS A 34 41.00 28.89 -21.24
N SER A 35 39.85 28.21 -21.15
CA SER A 35 39.81 26.81 -20.73
C SER A 35 40.62 26.00 -21.75
N THR A 36 41.88 25.78 -21.42
CA THR A 36 42.77 24.84 -22.10
C THR A 36 43.22 23.82 -21.08
N ASP A 37 42.28 23.17 -20.40
CA ASP A 37 42.57 22.01 -19.58
C ASP A 37 41.38 21.05 -19.67
N LEU A 38 41.71 19.76 -19.75
CA LEU A 38 40.86 18.63 -20.10
C LEU A 38 39.48 18.60 -19.44
N ASP A 39 38.49 18.45 -20.31
CA ASP A 39 37.09 18.11 -20.07
C ASP A 39 36.92 16.66 -19.53
N ARG A 40 37.39 16.38 -18.31
CA ARG A 40 37.03 15.17 -17.53
C ARG A 40 37.54 15.20 -16.08
N ASP A 41 36.96 16.02 -15.20
CA ASP A 41 36.97 15.75 -13.75
C ASP A 41 36.11 16.76 -12.95
N LEU A 42 34.78 16.74 -13.10
CA LEU A 42 33.91 17.33 -12.08
C LEU A 42 32.59 16.55 -12.03
N ASP A 43 32.59 15.48 -11.24
CA ASP A 43 31.44 14.66 -10.87
C ASP A 43 30.43 15.49 -10.06
N VAL A 44 29.81 16.46 -10.71
CA VAL A 44 28.60 17.09 -10.23
C VAL A 44 27.48 16.16 -10.66
N ALA A 45 26.77 15.53 -9.72
CA ALA A 45 25.56 14.77 -10.01
C ALA A 45 24.64 15.56 -10.96
N VAL A 46 24.49 15.09 -12.20
CA VAL A 46 23.70 15.77 -13.24
C VAL A 46 22.45 14.96 -13.49
N CYS A 47 21.39 15.28 -12.75
CA CYS A 47 20.12 14.60 -12.95
C CYS A 47 19.50 14.92 -14.35
N GLY A 48 18.98 13.90 -15.04
CA GLY A 48 18.33 13.96 -16.35
C GLY A 48 19.20 13.53 -17.55
N ASP A 49 20.39 12.97 -17.34
CA ASP A 49 21.26 12.49 -18.41
C ASP A 49 21.08 10.99 -18.77
N GLY A 50 20.29 10.27 -17.96
CA GLY A 50 19.97 8.85 -18.13
C GLY A 50 21.07 7.86 -17.73
N VAL A 51 22.13 8.29 -17.03
CA VAL A 51 23.26 7.45 -16.62
C VAL A 51 23.50 7.60 -15.12
N CYS A 52 23.46 6.52 -14.35
CA CYS A 52 23.77 6.57 -12.92
C CYS A 52 25.29 6.62 -12.66
N GLN A 53 25.82 7.78 -12.25
CA GLN A 53 27.26 8.02 -12.04
C GLN A 53 27.66 8.06 -10.55
N GLU A 54 28.97 8.14 -10.26
CA GLU A 54 29.47 8.20 -8.88
C GLU A 54 29.02 9.51 -8.20
N GLY A 55 28.28 9.39 -7.09
CA GLY A 55 27.66 10.52 -6.40
C GLY A 55 26.16 10.71 -6.70
N GLU A 56 25.62 9.95 -7.65
CA GLU A 56 24.19 9.85 -7.89
C GLU A 56 23.61 8.64 -7.16
N THR A 57 22.39 8.79 -6.67
CA THR A 57 21.63 7.70 -6.05
C THR A 57 20.20 7.78 -6.55
N SER A 58 19.42 6.72 -6.36
CA SER A 58 17.98 6.72 -6.62
C SER A 58 17.22 7.82 -5.88
N ILE A 59 17.82 8.41 -4.84
CA ILE A 59 17.30 9.54 -4.07
C ILE A 59 17.75 10.89 -4.66
N VAL A 60 19.02 10.98 -5.08
CA VAL A 60 19.64 12.23 -5.55
C VAL A 60 19.26 12.52 -7.01
N CYS A 61 19.24 11.50 -7.88
CA CYS A 61 18.86 11.59 -9.29
C CYS A 61 17.93 10.43 -9.70
N PRO A 62 16.65 10.44 -9.27
CA PRO A 62 15.69 9.37 -9.54
C PRO A 62 15.38 9.15 -11.03
N GLY A 63 15.68 10.12 -11.89
CA GLY A 63 15.51 10.01 -13.35
C GLY A 63 16.63 9.25 -14.06
N ASP A 64 17.82 9.16 -13.45
CA ASP A 64 19.02 8.55 -14.05
C ASP A 64 19.44 7.29 -13.30
N CYS A 65 19.35 7.32 -11.98
CA CYS A 65 19.48 6.18 -11.09
C CYS A 65 18.10 5.64 -10.72
N GLN A 66 17.32 5.18 -11.71
CA GLN A 66 16.15 4.35 -11.38
C GLN A 66 16.63 3.05 -10.70
N PRO A 67 15.81 2.43 -9.81
CA PRO A 67 16.01 1.02 -9.46
C PRO A 67 16.13 0.20 -10.76
N VAL A 68 17.16 -0.64 -10.85
CA VAL A 68 17.64 -1.20 -12.13
C VAL A 68 16.79 -2.41 -12.49
N CYS A 69 15.57 -2.17 -12.96
CA CYS A 69 14.72 -3.26 -13.41
C CYS A 69 15.32 -3.96 -14.66
N GLY A 70 15.27 -5.29 -14.71
CA GLY A 70 15.79 -6.17 -15.75
C GLY A 70 17.13 -6.86 -15.44
N ASP A 71 17.66 -6.75 -14.21
CA ASP A 71 18.90 -7.44 -13.82
C ASP A 71 18.66 -8.86 -13.25
N GLY A 72 17.40 -9.20 -12.98
CA GLY A 72 16.95 -10.49 -12.47
C GLY A 72 17.21 -10.72 -10.98
N LEU A 73 17.56 -9.69 -10.21
CA LEU A 73 17.86 -9.78 -8.78
C LEU A 73 17.03 -8.77 -7.97
N CYS A 74 16.18 -9.22 -7.06
CA CYS A 74 15.45 -8.31 -6.17
C CYS A 74 16.36 -7.71 -5.08
N ASN A 75 16.81 -6.45 -5.24
CA ASN A 75 17.74 -5.79 -4.32
C ASN A 75 17.55 -4.26 -4.20
N GLY A 76 18.25 -3.61 -3.27
CA GLY A 76 18.11 -2.16 -3.06
C GLY A 76 16.72 -1.74 -2.58
N ASP A 77 16.09 -0.80 -3.30
CA ASP A 77 14.71 -0.33 -3.06
C ASP A 77 13.68 -1.00 -4.01
N GLU A 78 14.07 -2.11 -4.66
CA GLU A 78 13.19 -2.84 -5.56
C GLU A 78 12.10 -3.56 -4.79
N THR A 79 10.89 -3.50 -5.33
CA THR A 79 9.72 -4.24 -4.86
C THR A 79 8.99 -4.80 -6.07
N THR A 80 8.06 -5.71 -5.86
CA THR A 80 7.18 -6.23 -6.92
C THR A 80 6.46 -5.13 -7.71
N SER A 81 6.18 -3.97 -7.08
CA SER A 81 5.57 -2.80 -7.73
C SER A 81 6.56 -1.95 -8.53
N ILE A 82 7.82 -1.94 -8.15
CA ILE A 82 8.86 -1.08 -8.74
C ILE A 82 9.56 -1.82 -9.88
N CYS A 83 9.90 -3.10 -9.68
CA CYS A 83 10.55 -3.96 -10.67
C CYS A 83 9.94 -5.38 -10.68
N PRO A 84 8.72 -5.58 -11.22
CA PRO A 84 8.04 -6.89 -11.23
C PRO A 84 8.79 -7.99 -12.01
N GLY A 85 9.73 -7.61 -12.88
CA GLY A 85 10.58 -8.56 -13.61
C GLY A 85 11.70 -9.16 -12.76
N ASP A 86 12.22 -8.41 -11.79
CA ASP A 86 13.37 -8.80 -10.96
C ASP A 86 12.95 -9.24 -9.55
N CYS A 87 11.85 -8.66 -9.07
CA CYS A 87 11.12 -9.08 -7.88
C CYS A 87 9.78 -9.73 -8.29
N PRO A 88 9.77 -10.90 -8.96
CA PRO A 88 8.53 -11.61 -9.19
C PRO A 88 7.97 -12.10 -7.86
N VAL A 89 6.65 -11.95 -7.67
CA VAL A 89 5.92 -12.58 -6.56
C VAL A 89 6.20 -14.08 -6.61
N SER A 90 6.93 -14.60 -5.62
CA SER A 90 7.51 -15.95 -5.65
C SER A 90 6.57 -16.98 -5.05
N CYS A 91 5.46 -17.25 -5.75
CA CYS A 91 4.48 -18.23 -5.28
C CYS A 91 4.97 -19.69 -5.39
N GLY A 92 4.52 -20.50 -4.43
CA GLY A 92 4.69 -21.94 -4.36
C GLY A 92 5.85 -22.38 -3.46
N ASP A 93 6.41 -21.46 -2.67
CA ASP A 93 7.45 -21.78 -1.68
C ASP A 93 6.86 -22.26 -0.33
N GLY A 94 5.52 -22.21 -0.19
CA GLY A 94 4.78 -22.62 1.01
C GLY A 94 4.77 -21.58 2.13
N LEU A 95 5.24 -20.36 1.87
CA LEU A 95 5.22 -19.24 2.80
C LEU A 95 4.39 -18.10 2.22
N CYS A 96 3.75 -17.31 3.08
CA CYS A 96 3.08 -16.07 2.70
C CYS A 96 3.86 -14.92 3.33
N ASN A 97 4.77 -14.31 2.58
CA ASN A 97 5.71 -13.30 3.07
C ASN A 97 5.91 -12.13 2.09
N GLU A 98 6.69 -11.12 2.50
CA GLU A 98 7.03 -9.94 1.69
C GLU A 98 5.81 -9.20 1.11
N ASP A 99 5.64 -9.24 -0.22
CA ASP A 99 4.58 -8.59 -0.99
C ASP A 99 3.48 -9.57 -1.45
N GLU A 100 3.49 -10.79 -0.91
CA GLU A 100 2.49 -11.80 -1.26
C GLU A 100 1.14 -11.48 -0.64
N THR A 101 0.10 -11.64 -1.45
CA THR A 101 -1.28 -11.55 -0.99
C THR A 101 -2.03 -12.75 -1.52
N ALA A 102 -3.17 -13.11 -0.91
CA ALA A 102 -4.01 -14.17 -1.47
C ALA A 102 -4.45 -13.87 -2.92
N ALA A 103 -4.54 -12.59 -3.31
CA ALA A 103 -4.91 -12.19 -4.66
C ALA A 103 -3.83 -12.52 -5.69
N THR A 104 -2.57 -12.26 -5.33
CA THR A 104 -1.40 -12.47 -6.21
C THR A 104 -0.80 -13.87 -6.04
N CYS A 105 -1.09 -14.53 -4.91
CA CYS A 105 -0.43 -15.74 -4.44
C CYS A 105 -1.38 -16.66 -3.65
N ALA A 106 -2.48 -17.09 -4.26
CA ALA A 106 -3.48 -17.97 -3.62
C ALA A 106 -2.96 -19.40 -3.28
N ALA A 107 -1.74 -19.74 -3.72
CA ALA A 107 -1.10 -21.02 -3.42
C ALA A 107 -0.56 -21.07 -1.98
N ASP A 108 -0.06 -19.93 -1.47
CA ASP A 108 0.61 -19.87 -0.17
C ASP A 108 -0.08 -18.91 0.82
N CYS A 109 -0.81 -17.91 0.32
CA CYS A 109 -1.55 -16.97 1.16
C CYS A 109 -3.03 -17.35 1.28
N VAL A 110 -3.49 -17.54 2.52
CA VAL A 110 -4.92 -17.72 2.81
C VAL A 110 -5.70 -16.42 2.56
N PRO A 111 -6.96 -16.49 2.10
CA PRO A 111 -7.74 -15.30 1.79
C PRO A 111 -8.18 -14.57 3.06
N ALA A 112 -8.59 -13.31 2.89
CA ALA A 112 -9.09 -12.50 4.00
C ALA A 112 -10.48 -12.98 4.48
N ILE A 113 -10.82 -12.68 5.73
CA ILE A 113 -12.13 -13.02 6.30
C ILE A 113 -13.24 -12.29 5.51
N PRO A 114 -14.30 -12.99 5.03
CA PRO A 114 -15.41 -12.34 4.34
C PRO A 114 -16.17 -11.35 5.23
N ASP A 115 -16.47 -10.18 4.68
CA ASP A 115 -17.39 -9.20 5.28
C ASP A 115 -18.84 -9.54 4.89
N ALA A 116 -19.44 -10.43 5.69
CA ALA A 116 -20.77 -10.98 5.44
C ALA A 116 -21.86 -10.21 6.19
N ARG A 117 -23.03 -10.09 5.55
CA ARG A 117 -24.24 -9.46 6.10
C ARG A 117 -25.45 -10.40 5.98
N ILE A 118 -26.36 -10.30 6.94
CA ILE A 118 -27.63 -11.04 6.98
C ILE A 118 -28.80 -10.17 6.50
N VAL A 119 -29.74 -10.81 5.80
CA VAL A 119 -31.08 -10.32 5.52
C VAL A 119 -32.08 -11.36 6.03
N SER A 120 -32.88 -10.99 7.04
CA SER A 120 -33.91 -11.87 7.59
C SER A 120 -35.12 -11.96 6.67
N GLY A 121 -35.75 -13.13 6.61
CA GLY A 121 -37.00 -13.39 5.90
C GLY A 121 -37.90 -14.37 6.66
N ASP A 122 -39.12 -14.57 6.16
CA ASP A 122 -40.07 -15.50 6.77
C ASP A 122 -39.61 -16.96 6.56
N GLY A 123 -39.26 -17.62 7.65
CA GLY A 123 -38.74 -18.99 7.64
C GLY A 123 -37.36 -19.14 6.99
N LYS A 124 -36.62 -18.04 6.82
CA LYS A 124 -35.31 -18.04 6.13
C LYS A 124 -34.40 -16.88 6.52
N ILE A 125 -33.11 -17.06 6.31
CA ILE A 125 -32.07 -16.04 6.43
C ILE A 125 -31.20 -16.08 5.18
N THR A 126 -30.94 -14.93 4.57
CA THR A 126 -30.03 -14.80 3.44
C THR A 126 -28.75 -14.10 3.86
N LEU A 127 -27.61 -14.77 3.70
CA LEU A 127 -26.28 -14.19 3.85
C LEU A 127 -25.75 -13.71 2.50
N THR A 128 -25.07 -12.57 2.51
CA THR A 128 -24.38 -12.03 1.32
C THR A 128 -23.05 -11.40 1.73
N TRP A 129 -22.03 -11.53 0.89
CA TRP A 129 -20.71 -10.90 1.08
C TRP A 129 -20.14 -10.45 -0.26
N ASN A 130 -19.05 -9.68 -0.22
CA ASN A 130 -18.29 -9.34 -1.42
C ASN A 130 -17.31 -10.47 -1.77
N THR A 131 -16.94 -10.59 -3.04
CA THR A 131 -15.88 -11.50 -3.47
C THR A 131 -14.58 -11.18 -2.73
N VAL A 132 -13.98 -12.19 -2.09
CA VAL A 132 -12.67 -12.07 -1.43
C VAL A 132 -11.57 -12.41 -2.44
N PRO A 133 -10.61 -11.51 -2.71
CA PRO A 133 -9.48 -11.80 -3.59
C PRO A 133 -8.71 -13.04 -3.13
N GLY A 134 -8.43 -13.96 -4.05
CA GLY A 134 -7.73 -15.20 -3.75
C GLY A 134 -8.57 -16.32 -3.17
N ALA A 135 -9.86 -16.09 -2.87
CA ALA A 135 -10.77 -17.15 -2.41
C ALA A 135 -11.29 -17.97 -3.60
N ALA A 136 -11.21 -19.30 -3.49
CA ALA A 136 -11.79 -20.24 -4.45
C ALA A 136 -13.20 -20.66 -4.05
N SER A 137 -13.49 -20.69 -2.75
CA SER A 137 -14.79 -21.00 -2.18
C SER A 137 -14.95 -20.38 -0.80
N TYR A 138 -16.12 -20.59 -0.20
CA TYR A 138 -16.46 -20.17 1.15
C TYR A 138 -17.10 -21.33 1.91
N VAL A 139 -17.10 -21.22 3.23
CA VAL A 139 -17.83 -22.13 4.11
C VAL A 139 -18.68 -21.30 5.06
N VAL A 140 -19.97 -21.61 5.12
CA VAL A 140 -20.91 -21.03 6.07
C VAL A 140 -21.06 -21.99 7.24
N LEU A 141 -20.79 -21.51 8.45
CA LEU A 141 -21.02 -22.22 9.70
C LEU A 141 -22.34 -21.73 10.31
N MET A 142 -23.26 -22.65 10.59
CA MET A 142 -24.53 -22.37 11.24
C MET A 142 -24.54 -22.97 12.65
N ASN A 143 -24.89 -22.15 13.65
CA ASN A 143 -25.00 -22.50 15.07
C ASN A 143 -23.75 -23.19 15.65
N GLY A 144 -22.56 -22.92 15.08
CA GLY A 144 -21.31 -23.54 15.51
C GLY A 144 -21.17 -25.04 15.16
N GLU A 145 -22.14 -25.65 14.47
CA GLU A 145 -22.18 -27.10 14.25
C GLU A 145 -22.15 -27.49 12.78
N THR A 146 -22.88 -26.78 11.92
CA THR A 146 -23.07 -27.19 10.52
C THR A 146 -22.24 -26.34 9.57
N GLU A 147 -21.20 -26.92 8.98
CA GLU A 147 -20.43 -26.30 7.89
C GLU A 147 -21.03 -26.64 6.52
N THR A 148 -21.38 -25.62 5.74
CA THR A 148 -21.88 -25.76 4.37
C THR A 148 -20.92 -25.06 3.40
N PRO A 149 -20.25 -25.80 2.50
CA PRO A 149 -19.40 -25.19 1.48
C PRO A 149 -20.24 -24.55 0.38
N VAL A 150 -19.83 -23.36 -0.07
CA VAL A 150 -20.47 -22.60 -1.15
C VAL A 150 -19.42 -21.96 -2.05
N THR A 151 -19.73 -21.80 -3.34
CA THR A 151 -18.87 -21.08 -4.30
C THR A 151 -19.37 -19.67 -4.59
N GLU A 152 -20.66 -19.45 -4.39
CA GLU A 152 -21.28 -18.14 -4.56
C GLU A 152 -20.99 -17.22 -3.37
N THR A 153 -21.16 -15.92 -3.58
CA THR A 153 -21.04 -14.89 -2.53
C THR A 153 -22.36 -14.64 -1.78
N SER A 154 -23.24 -15.65 -1.78
CA SER A 154 -24.51 -15.63 -1.08
C SER A 154 -24.93 -17.03 -0.65
N PHE A 155 -25.66 -17.12 0.46
CA PHE A 155 -26.23 -18.36 0.98
C PHE A 155 -27.62 -18.10 1.56
N GLU A 156 -28.60 -18.97 1.25
CA GLU A 156 -29.95 -18.88 1.83
C GLU A 156 -30.21 -20.09 2.73
N ALA A 157 -30.26 -19.84 4.03
CA ALA A 157 -30.74 -20.81 5.02
C ALA A 157 -32.27 -20.80 5.01
N THR A 158 -32.90 -21.93 4.71
CA THR A 158 -34.36 -22.08 4.67
C THR A 158 -34.84 -23.11 5.69
N GLY A 159 -36.15 -23.14 5.95
CA GLY A 159 -36.74 -24.05 6.94
C GLY A 159 -36.48 -23.62 8.38
N LEU A 160 -36.15 -22.34 8.59
CA LEU A 160 -35.95 -21.77 9.91
C LEU A 160 -37.29 -21.48 10.58
N THR A 161 -37.32 -21.48 11.90
CA THR A 161 -38.49 -21.10 12.69
C THR A 161 -38.36 -19.65 13.12
N ASN A 162 -39.35 -18.82 12.80
CA ASN A 162 -39.31 -17.41 13.17
C ASN A 162 -39.28 -17.20 14.68
N GLY A 163 -38.51 -16.21 15.12
CA GLY A 163 -38.36 -15.87 16.53
C GLY A 163 -37.35 -16.73 17.29
N ASN A 164 -36.70 -17.69 16.62
CA ASN A 164 -35.53 -18.37 17.14
C ASN A 164 -34.26 -17.60 16.74
N ASP A 165 -33.29 -17.57 17.65
CA ASP A 165 -31.95 -17.06 17.36
C ASP A 165 -31.15 -18.09 16.57
N TYR A 166 -30.40 -17.60 15.58
CA TYR A 166 -29.53 -18.40 14.74
C TYR A 166 -28.21 -17.66 14.56
N ASP A 167 -27.11 -18.39 14.68
CA ASP A 167 -25.78 -17.82 14.56
C ASP A 167 -25.16 -18.26 13.24
N PHE A 168 -24.64 -17.31 12.46
CA PHE A 168 -23.92 -17.60 11.22
C PHE A 168 -22.53 -16.99 11.22
N GLN A 169 -21.58 -17.74 10.67
CA GLN A 169 -20.23 -17.26 10.37
C GLN A 169 -19.81 -17.71 8.99
N VAL A 170 -18.94 -16.96 8.34
CA VAL A 170 -18.42 -17.29 7.01
C VAL A 170 -16.89 -17.22 7.03
N LYS A 171 -16.24 -18.21 6.43
CA LYS A 171 -14.79 -18.19 6.14
C LYS A 171 -14.55 -18.35 4.65
N SER A 172 -13.46 -17.79 4.14
CA SER A 172 -12.99 -17.99 2.77
C SER A 172 -11.99 -19.15 2.71
N VAL A 173 -11.92 -19.84 1.56
CA VAL A 173 -11.05 -21.01 1.36
C VAL A 173 -10.36 -20.95 0.00
N ASN A 174 -9.09 -21.32 -0.04
CA ASN A 174 -8.30 -21.53 -1.26
C ASN A 174 -7.32 -22.71 -1.09
N ALA A 175 -6.33 -22.82 -1.98
CA ALA A 175 -5.34 -23.90 -1.95
C ALA A 175 -4.39 -23.80 -0.74
N ALA A 176 -4.05 -22.59 -0.31
CA ALA A 176 -3.22 -22.34 0.88
C ALA A 176 -3.94 -22.74 2.18
N GLY A 177 -5.26 -22.64 2.20
CA GLY A 177 -6.08 -23.02 3.36
C GLY A 177 -7.33 -22.17 3.50
N ALA A 178 -7.78 -22.01 4.75
CA ALA A 178 -8.96 -21.23 5.08
C ALA A 178 -8.60 -20.02 5.94
N SER A 179 -9.37 -18.94 5.80
CA SER A 179 -9.35 -17.84 6.75
C SER A 179 -9.94 -18.28 8.09
N GLU A 180 -9.74 -17.45 9.12
CA GLU A 180 -10.61 -17.49 10.30
C GLU A 180 -12.07 -17.21 9.92
N TYR A 181 -12.97 -17.59 10.81
CA TYR A 181 -14.38 -17.26 10.69
C TYR A 181 -14.63 -15.76 10.88
N SER A 182 -15.62 -15.23 10.15
CA SER A 182 -16.20 -13.92 10.44
C SER A 182 -16.70 -13.84 11.89
N HIS A 183 -16.95 -12.61 12.34
CA HIS A 183 -17.77 -12.44 13.54
C HIS A 183 -19.13 -13.14 13.37
N ALA A 184 -19.70 -13.57 14.50
CA ALA A 184 -21.02 -14.19 14.52
C ALA A 184 -22.09 -13.17 14.13
N LEU A 185 -22.87 -13.54 13.12
CA LEU A 185 -23.99 -12.77 12.58
C LEU A 185 -25.29 -13.38 13.12
N HIS A 186 -26.19 -12.53 13.59
CA HIS A 186 -27.45 -12.89 14.23
C HIS A 186 -28.59 -12.07 13.60
#